data_AF-A0A1E3KQN5-F1
#
_entry.id   AF-A0A1E3KQN5-F1
#
_cell.length_a   1.000
_cell.length_b   1.000
_cell.length_c   1.000
_cell.angle_alpha   90.00
_cell.angle_beta   90.00
_cell.angle_gamma   90.00
#
_symmetry.space_group_name_H-M   'P 1'
#
loop_
_entity.id
_entity.type
_entity.pdbx_description
1 polymer ?
#
loop_
_entity_poly.entity_id
_entity_poly.type
_entity_poly.pdbx_seq_one_letter_code
_entity_poly.pdbx_strand_id
1 'polypeptide(L)'
;MPRSRYSAVEKLALITEFQNANLSAGAFGKQYGMEARTIERWSLRYQQADIDGLTEVTKNKHYSQAFKLMLVQEYLNGQGSLRMLAHKHGLRSHKQLRDWVFKYNRD
;
A
#
# COMPACT_ATOMS: atom_id res chain seq x y z
N MET A 1 5.85 -14.48 14.30
CA MET A 1 4.41 -14.60 14.00
C MET A 1 4.10 -13.77 12.75
N PRO A 2 3.44 -14.32 11.72
CA PRO A 2 2.92 -13.52 10.61
C PRO A 2 1.93 -12.49 11.15
N ARG A 3 1.98 -11.22 10.70
CA ARG A 3 0.95 -10.23 11.04
C ARG A 3 -0.32 -10.43 10.22
N SER A 4 -0.23 -11.14 9.11
CA SER A 4 -1.37 -11.49 8.27
C SER A 4 -1.86 -12.90 8.57
N ARG A 5 -3.19 -13.05 8.69
CA ARG A 5 -3.86 -14.37 8.74
C ARG A 5 -3.65 -15.20 7.46
N TYR A 6 -3.35 -14.54 6.34
CA TYR A 6 -3.22 -15.16 5.02
C TYR A 6 -1.81 -14.97 4.46
N SER A 7 -1.21 -16.06 4.00
CA SER A 7 0.00 -16.08 3.18
C SER A 7 -0.24 -15.46 1.80
N ALA A 8 0.83 -15.14 1.07
CA ALA A 8 0.71 -14.58 -0.28
C ALA A 8 -0.04 -15.52 -1.24
N VAL A 9 0.18 -16.83 -1.09
CA VAL A 9 -0.47 -17.86 -1.91
C VAL A 9 -1.95 -17.98 -1.57
N GLU A 10 -2.33 -17.96 -0.29
CA GLU A 10 -3.75 -17.96 0.12
C GLU A 10 -4.48 -16.71 -0.37
N LYS A 11 -3.82 -15.54 -0.33
CA LYS A 11 -4.36 -14.32 -0.90
C LYS A 11 -4.59 -14.44 -2.40
N LEU A 12 -3.64 -15.03 -3.13
CA LEU A 12 -3.77 -15.24 -4.58
C LEU A 12 -4.98 -16.14 -4.88
N ALA A 13 -5.12 -17.25 -4.17
CA ALA A 13 -6.26 -18.16 -4.33
C ALA A 13 -7.60 -17.43 -4.11
N LEU A 14 -7.71 -16.60 -3.07
CA LEU A 14 -8.90 -15.81 -2.79
C LEU A 14 -9.19 -14.74 -3.86
N ILE A 15 -8.16 -14.12 -4.44
CA ILE A 15 -8.32 -13.16 -5.56
C ILE A 15 -8.84 -13.89 -6.79
N THR A 16 -8.26 -15.03 -7.14
CA THR A 16 -8.71 -15.84 -8.28
C THR A 16 -10.15 -16.32 -8.07
N GLU A 17 -10.50 -16.77 -6.88
CA GLU A 17 -11.86 -17.16 -6.55
C GLU A 17 -12.82 -15.97 -6.63
N PHE A 18 -12.43 -14.79 -6.11
CA PHE A 18 -13.22 -13.57 -6.23
C PHE A 18 -13.46 -13.14 -7.69
N GLN A 19 -12.46 -13.30 -8.57
CA GLN A 19 -12.60 -12.98 -9.99
C GLN A 19 -13.55 -13.93 -10.73
N ASN A 20 -13.69 -15.17 -10.27
CA ASN A 20 -14.58 -16.18 -10.86
C ASN A 20 -15.96 -16.21 -10.19
N ALA A 21 -16.03 -15.86 -8.91
CA ALA A 21 -17.26 -15.71 -8.17
C ALA A 21 -17.92 -14.43 -8.66
N ASN A 22 -18.98 -14.55 -9.46
CA ASN A 22 -19.76 -13.43 -9.99
C ASN A 22 -20.53 -12.70 -8.86
N LEU A 23 -19.80 -12.22 -7.86
CA LEU A 23 -20.24 -11.66 -6.59
C LEU A 23 -19.64 -10.26 -6.42
N SER A 24 -20.35 -9.40 -5.70
CA SER A 24 -19.77 -8.15 -5.25
C SER A 24 -18.71 -8.38 -4.18
N ALA A 25 -17.73 -7.47 -4.06
CA ALA A 25 -16.72 -7.52 -3.00
C ALA A 25 -17.33 -7.60 -1.58
N GLY A 26 -18.51 -7.00 -1.38
CA GLY A 26 -19.26 -7.09 -0.12
C GLY A 26 -19.83 -8.49 0.14
N ALA A 27 -20.45 -9.12 -0.87
CA ALA A 27 -20.98 -10.48 -0.75
C ALA A 27 -19.85 -11.50 -0.54
N PHE A 28 -18.77 -11.39 -1.33
CA PHE A 28 -17.58 -12.20 -1.17
C PHE A 28 -16.96 -12.01 0.22
N GLY A 29 -16.79 -10.76 0.66
CA GLY A 29 -16.28 -10.46 1.99
C GLY A 29 -17.09 -11.12 3.10
N LYS A 30 -18.42 -11.06 3.03
CA LYS A 30 -19.31 -11.71 4.00
C LYS A 30 -19.14 -13.24 4.03
N GLN A 31 -18.97 -13.88 2.87
CA GLN A 31 -18.78 -15.33 2.74
C GLN A 31 -17.47 -15.81 3.39
N TYR A 32 -16.37 -15.06 3.22
CA TYR A 32 -15.05 -15.43 3.74
C TYR A 32 -14.68 -14.71 5.06
N GLY A 33 -15.62 -13.98 5.67
CA GLY A 33 -15.41 -13.25 6.91
C GLY A 33 -14.33 -12.16 6.81
N MET A 34 -14.27 -11.46 5.68
CA MET A 34 -13.32 -10.37 5.43
C MET A 34 -14.01 -9.10 4.93
N GLU A 35 -13.38 -7.95 5.14
CA GLU A 35 -13.89 -6.68 4.61
C GLU A 35 -13.75 -6.63 3.08
N ALA A 36 -14.76 -6.10 2.38
CA ALA A 36 -14.73 -5.90 0.92
C ALA A 36 -13.46 -5.15 0.44
N ARG A 37 -13.07 -4.12 1.19
CA ARG A 37 -11.84 -3.35 0.93
C ARG A 37 -10.56 -4.17 1.00
N THR A 38 -10.56 -5.30 1.71
CA THR A 38 -9.39 -6.17 1.83
C THR A 38 -9.13 -6.88 0.51
N ILE A 39 -10.14 -7.53 -0.07
CA ILE A 39 -9.99 -8.24 -1.34
C ILE A 39 -9.71 -7.26 -2.50
N GLU A 40 -10.38 -6.11 -2.54
CA GLU A 40 -10.11 -5.05 -3.53
C GLU A 40 -8.66 -4.55 -3.45
N ARG A 41 -8.15 -4.32 -2.23
CA ARG A 41 -6.78 -3.87 -2.02
C ARG A 41 -5.76 -4.93 -2.44
N TRP A 42 -6.03 -6.20 -2.17
CA TRP A 42 -5.16 -7.29 -2.61
C TRP A 42 -5.15 -7.40 -4.13
N SER A 43 -6.31 -7.37 -4.79
CA SER A 43 -6.41 -7.36 -6.25
C SER A 43 -5.62 -6.22 -6.88
N LEU A 44 -5.74 -5.00 -6.35
CA LEU A 44 -4.98 -3.84 -6.84
C LEU A 44 -3.46 -4.03 -6.69
N ARG A 45 -3.01 -4.57 -5.55
CA ARG A 45 -1.57 -4.81 -5.32
C ARG A 45 -1.04 -5.93 -6.21
N TYR A 46 -1.83 -6.97 -6.43
CA TYR A 46 -1.49 -8.04 -7.34
C TYR A 46 -1.34 -7.51 -8.78
N GLN A 47 -2.24 -6.64 -9.23
CA GLN A 47 -2.12 -6.00 -10.54
C GLN A 47 -0.87 -5.09 -10.67
N GLN A 48 -0.35 -4.55 -9.57
CA GLN A 48 0.80 -3.65 -9.58
C GLN A 48 2.16 -4.33 -9.44
N ALA A 49 2.21 -5.48 -8.77
CA ALA A 49 3.45 -6.11 -8.33
C ALA A 49 3.34 -7.64 -8.21
N ASP A 50 2.40 -8.27 -8.91
CA ASP A 50 2.14 -9.71 -8.88
C ASP A 50 2.10 -10.28 -7.45
N ILE A 51 2.69 -11.45 -7.24
CA ILE A 51 2.73 -12.12 -5.93
C ILE A 51 3.46 -11.28 -4.88
N ASP A 52 4.45 -10.47 -5.28
CA ASP A 52 5.19 -9.59 -4.37
C ASP A 52 4.27 -8.55 -3.74
N GLY A 53 3.25 -8.06 -4.46
CA GLY A 53 2.21 -7.19 -3.94
C GLY A 53 1.36 -7.81 -2.82
N LEU A 54 1.30 -9.14 -2.76
CA LEU A 54 0.53 -9.92 -1.76
C LEU A 54 1.39 -10.36 -0.57
N THR A 55 2.71 -10.33 -0.72
CA THR A 55 3.64 -10.69 0.35
C THR A 55 3.44 -9.79 1.58
N GLU A 56 3.58 -10.40 2.75
CA GLU A 56 3.61 -9.63 3.97
C GLU A 56 4.94 -8.90 4.06
N VAL A 57 4.86 -7.58 4.24
CA VAL A 57 6.08 -6.83 4.50
C VAL A 57 6.45 -6.99 5.97
N THR A 58 7.47 -7.82 6.21
CA THR A 58 8.00 -8.10 7.55
C THR A 58 8.92 -7.01 8.10
N LYS A 59 9.52 -6.20 7.22
CA LYS A 59 10.45 -5.12 7.58
C LYS A 59 9.95 -3.75 7.12
N ASN A 60 10.15 -2.73 7.95
CA ASN A 60 9.87 -1.35 7.52
C ASN A 60 10.76 -0.97 6.34
N LYS A 61 10.20 -0.32 5.32
CA LYS A 61 11.00 0.23 4.22
C LYS A 61 11.85 1.36 4.79
N HIS A 62 13.16 1.17 4.82
CA HIS A 62 14.09 2.22 5.20
C HIS A 62 14.25 3.19 4.03
N TYR A 63 14.06 4.48 4.32
CA TYR A 63 14.33 5.57 3.39
C TYR A 63 15.55 6.32 3.91
N SER A 64 16.55 6.51 3.05
CA SER A 64 17.75 7.27 3.41
C SER A 64 17.40 8.72 3.73
N GLN A 65 18.23 9.39 4.54
CA GLN A 65 18.03 10.80 4.85
C GLN A 65 18.04 11.66 3.59
N ALA A 66 18.96 11.39 2.66
CA ALA A 66 19.03 12.07 1.36
C ALA A 66 17.72 11.93 0.56
N PHE A 67 17.12 10.73 0.52
CA PHE A 67 15.85 10.51 -0.16
C PHE A 67 14.69 11.27 0.51
N LYS A 68 14.63 11.26 1.85
CA LYS A 68 13.61 12.03 2.59
C LYS A 68 13.73 13.52 2.32
N LEU A 69 14.95 14.06 2.36
CA LEU A 69 15.22 15.48 2.09
C LEU A 69 14.85 15.86 0.66
N MET A 70 15.24 15.06 -0.33
CA MET A 70 14.86 15.27 -1.74
C MET A 70 13.33 15.44 -1.87
N LEU A 71 12.56 14.50 -1.33
CA LEU A 71 11.10 14.53 -1.40
C LEU A 71 10.46 15.71 -0.67
N VAL A 72 11.00 16.09 0.49
CA VAL A 72 10.55 17.28 1.22
C VAL A 72 10.78 18.53 0.38
N GLN A 73 11.96 18.65 -0.25
CA GLN A 73 12.28 19.78 -1.13
C GLN A 73 11.39 19.81 -2.38
N GLU A 74 11.14 18.68 -3.04
CA GLU A 74 10.18 18.63 -4.17
C GLU A 74 8.79 19.15 -3.76
N TYR A 75 8.32 18.76 -2.58
CA TYR A 75 7.03 19.24 -2.06
C TYR A 75 7.06 20.74 -1.76
N LEU A 76 8.09 21.25 -1.07
CA LEU A 76 8.22 22.66 -0.74
C LEU A 76 8.38 23.55 -1.98
N ASN A 77 9.00 23.03 -3.05
CA ASN A 77 9.12 23.69 -4.35
C ASN A 77 7.84 23.64 -5.18
N GLY A 78 6.74 23.10 -4.65
CA GLY A 78 5.45 23.03 -5.35
C GLY A 78 5.41 22.04 -6.51
N GLN A 79 6.34 21.07 -6.57
CA GLN A 79 6.38 20.09 -7.67
C GLN A 79 5.24 19.07 -7.64
N GLY A 80 4.38 19.13 -6.62
CA GLY A 80 3.07 18.52 -6.61
C GLY A 80 2.54 18.20 -5.21
N SER A 81 1.39 17.52 -5.16
CA SER A 81 0.76 17.19 -3.88
C SER A 81 1.48 16.05 -3.14
N LEU A 82 1.30 15.99 -1.81
CA LEU A 82 1.81 14.89 -0.98
C LEU A 82 1.42 13.50 -1.52
N ARG A 83 0.19 13.37 -2.06
CA ARG A 83 -0.30 12.12 -2.64
C ARG A 83 0.43 11.77 -3.93
N MET A 84 0.59 12.76 -4.82
CA MET A 84 1.25 12.57 -6.10
C MET A 84 2.73 12.19 -5.91
N LEU A 85 3.46 12.94 -5.09
CA LEU A 85 4.87 12.68 -4.81
C LEU A 85 5.07 11.33 -4.11
N ALA A 86 4.22 11.00 -3.13
CA ALA A 86 4.26 9.70 -2.48
C ALA A 86 4.02 8.54 -3.45
N HIS A 87 3.08 8.69 -4.38
CA HIS A 87 2.81 7.66 -5.38
C HIS A 87 3.98 7.54 -6.39
N LYS A 88 4.42 8.68 -6.95
CA LYS A 88 5.54 8.77 -7.91
C LYS A 88 6.81 8.11 -7.41
N HIS A 89 7.13 8.30 -6.13
CA HIS A 89 8.37 7.81 -5.51
C HIS A 89 8.18 6.51 -4.71
N GLY A 90 7.03 5.83 -4.84
CA GLY A 90 6.79 4.51 -4.24
C GLY A 90 6.78 4.51 -2.72
N LEU A 91 6.29 5.58 -2.10
CA LEU A 91 5.99 5.64 -0.67
C LEU A 91 4.73 4.83 -0.39
N ARG A 92 4.69 4.18 0.77
CA ARG A 92 3.51 3.40 1.18
C ARG A 92 2.32 4.26 1.55
N SER A 93 2.58 5.50 1.96
CA SER A 93 1.54 6.44 2.34
C SER A 93 2.04 7.86 2.23
N HIS A 94 1.20 8.74 1.70
CA HIS A 94 1.42 10.18 1.70
C HIS A 94 1.56 10.76 3.13
N LYS A 95 1.07 10.05 4.16
CA LYS A 95 1.30 10.43 5.56
C LYS A 95 2.80 10.44 5.89
N GLN A 96 3.59 9.51 5.33
CA GLN A 96 5.04 9.45 5.60
C GLN A 96 5.73 10.74 5.13
N LEU A 97 5.40 11.21 3.92
CA LEU A 97 5.93 12.47 3.39
C LEU A 97 5.46 13.66 4.23
N ARG A 98 4.18 13.68 4.61
CA ARG A 98 3.64 14.72 5.49
C ARG A 98 4.44 14.82 6.80
N ASP A 99 4.71 13.69 7.44
CA ASP A 99 5.45 13.64 8.71
C ASP A 99 6.89 14.13 8.53
N TRP A 100 7.54 13.84 7.39
CA TRP A 100 8.87 14.35 7.09
C TRP A 100 8.89 15.86 6.88
N VAL A 101 7.90 16.41 6.17
CA VAL A 101 7.75 17.87 6.00
C VAL A 101 7.51 18.55 7.34
N PHE A 102 6.62 17.99 8.17
CA PHE A 102 6.39 18.53 9.52
C PHE A 102 7.63 18.50 10.40
N LYS A 103 8.44 17.45 10.31
CA LYS A 103 9.70 17.37 11.04
C LYS A 103 10.71 18.40 10.54
N TYR A 104 10.85 18.53 9.22
CA TYR A 104 11.74 19.51 8.60
C TYR A 104 11.41 20.96 8.98
N ASN A 105 10.12 21.31 9.08
CA ASN A 105 9.69 22.66 9.47
C ASN A 105 9.75 22.95 10.98
N ARG A 106 10.17 21.98 11.80
CA ARG A 106 10.31 22.11 13.26
C ARG A 106 11.77 22.17 13.72
N ASP A 107 12.71 21.90 12.82
CA ASP A 107 14.15 22.11 12.99
C ASP A 107 14.50 23.54 12.52
#